data_AF-A0A543HH89-F1
#
_entry.id   AF-A0A543HH89-F1
#
_cell.length_a   1.000
_cell.length_b   1.000
_cell.length_c   1.000
_cell.angle_alpha   90.00
_cell.angle_beta   90.00
_cell.angle_gamma   90.00
#
_symmetry.space_group_name_H-M   'P 1'
#
loop_
_entity.id
_entity.type
_entity.pdbx_description
1 polymer ?
#
loop_
_entity_poly.entity_id
_entity_poly.type
_entity_poly.pdbx_seq_one_letter_code
_entity_poly.pdbx_strand_id
1 'polypeptide(L)'
;MNDEIKVDQAGMLRLIDLLREAIRSMEQILADLDQQVSLLRDRWTGAAAREYQRAQALWRSQLDEMSALLARHRDSVITSQELFRGAAARNREIWS
;
A
#
# COMPACT_ATOMS: atom_id res chain seq x y z
N MET A 1 27.03 -20.78 14.57
CA MET A 1 25.57 -20.88 14.47
C MET A 1 25.01 -19.45 14.57
N ASN A 2 25.10 -18.67 13.48
CA ASN A 2 24.36 -17.43 13.37
C ASN A 2 23.16 -17.78 12.51
N ASP A 3 21.99 -17.84 13.14
CA ASP A 3 20.73 -17.92 12.43
C ASP A 3 20.63 -16.65 11.60
N GLU A 4 21.03 -16.79 10.33
CA GLU A 4 20.92 -15.74 9.34
C GLU A 4 19.44 -15.39 9.32
N ILE A 5 19.09 -14.17 9.72
CA ILE A 5 17.75 -13.63 9.56
C ILE A 5 17.52 -13.50 8.04
N LYS A 6 17.26 -14.63 7.38
CA LYS A 6 16.70 -14.70 6.03
C LYS A 6 15.24 -14.34 6.20
N VAL A 7 14.97 -13.06 6.46
CA VAL A 7 13.62 -12.54 6.22
C VAL A 7 13.31 -12.89 4.76
N ASP A 8 12.19 -13.55 4.49
CA ASP A 8 11.73 -13.80 3.12
C ASP A 8 11.34 -12.46 2.47
N GLN A 9 12.35 -11.72 2.01
CA GLN A 9 12.21 -10.42 1.37
C GLN A 9 11.39 -10.54 0.08
N ALA A 10 11.49 -11.66 -0.63
CA ALA A 10 10.65 -11.94 -1.79
C ALA A 10 9.18 -12.12 -1.37
N GLY A 11 8.92 -12.81 -0.26
CA GLY A 11 7.61 -12.91 0.37
C GLY A 11 7.03 -11.55 0.75
N MET A 12 7.82 -10.69 1.37
CA MET A 12 7.39 -9.33 1.75
C MET A 12 7.03 -8.48 0.52
N LEU A 13 7.86 -8.51 -0.54
CA LEU A 13 7.56 -7.79 -1.77
C LEU A 13 6.27 -8.30 -2.43
N ARG A 14 6.07 -9.61 -2.49
CA ARG A 14 4.81 -10.21 -3.00
C ARG A 14 3.59 -9.76 -2.18
N LEU A 15 3.71 -9.73 -0.86
CA LEU A 15 2.63 -9.26 0.01
C LEU A 15 2.32 -7.78 -0.25
N ILE A 16 3.35 -6.94 -0.38
CA ILE A 16 3.18 -5.52 -0.71
C ILE A 16 2.46 -5.36 -2.06
N ASP A 17 2.84 -6.13 -3.07
CA ASP A 17 2.21 -6.07 -4.39
C ASP A 17 0.73 -6.50 -4.33
N LEU A 18 0.41 -7.55 -3.56
CA LEU A 18 -0.97 -7.99 -3.33
C LEU A 18 -1.80 -6.90 -2.62
N LEU A 19 -1.23 -6.25 -1.61
CA LEU A 19 -1.92 -5.18 -0.88
C LEU A 19 -2.15 -3.95 -1.77
N ARG A 20 -1.20 -3.63 -2.67
CA ARG A 20 -1.38 -2.56 -3.66
C ARG A 20 -2.50 -2.87 -4.64
N GLU A 21 -2.61 -4.12 -5.07
CA GLU A 21 -3.71 -4.55 -5.94
C GLU A 21 -5.07 -4.43 -5.23
N ALA A 22 -5.14 -4.84 -3.96
CA ALA A 22 -6.35 -4.67 -3.15
C ALA A 22 -6.75 -3.18 -3.02
N ILE A 23 -5.78 -2.27 -2.81
CA ILE A 23 -6.04 -0.83 -2.77
C ILE A 23 -6.61 -0.32 -4.11
N ARG A 24 -6.01 -0.71 -5.24
CA ARG A 24 -6.54 -0.35 -6.56
C ARG A 24 -7.97 -0.85 -6.77
N SER A 25 -8.26 -2.07 -6.33
CA SER A 25 -9.63 -2.60 -6.38
C SER A 25 -10.59 -1.79 -5.51
N MET A 26 -10.17 -1.33 -4.33
CA MET A 26 -10.98 -0.48 -3.46
C MET A 26 -11.22 0.90 -4.09
N GLU A 27 -10.21 1.50 -4.72
CA GLU A 27 -10.35 2.77 -5.46
C GLU A 27 -11.39 2.65 -6.57
N GLN A 28 -11.36 1.56 -7.34
CA GLN A 28 -12.34 1.32 -8.41
C GLN A 28 -13.76 1.17 -7.84
N ILE A 29 -13.94 0.41 -6.76
CA ILE A 29 -15.24 0.26 -6.09
C ILE A 29 -15.79 1.61 -5.62
N LEU A 30 -14.93 2.47 -5.05
CA LEU A 30 -15.34 3.80 -4.62
C LEU A 30 -15.69 4.72 -5.80
N ALA A 31 -14.98 4.60 -6.92
CA ALA A 31 -15.30 5.34 -8.13
C ALA A 31 -16.66 4.90 -8.71
N ASP A 32 -16.90 3.60 -8.77
CA ASP A 32 -18.18 3.02 -9.24
C ASP A 32 -19.33 3.43 -8.32
N LEU A 33 -19.12 3.41 -7.00
CA LEU A 33 -20.10 3.88 -6.02
C LEU A 33 -20.42 5.36 -6.23
N ASP A 34 -19.41 6.20 -6.48
CA ASP A 34 -19.62 7.63 -6.74
C ASP A 34 -20.43 7.88 -8.01
N GLN A 35 -20.17 7.10 -9.06
CA GLN A 35 -20.96 7.15 -10.28
C GLN A 35 -22.43 6.77 -10.00
N GLN A 36 -22.67 5.67 -9.28
CA GLN A 36 -24.03 5.23 -8.94
C GLN A 36 -24.77 6.25 -8.06
N VAL A 37 -24.09 6.80 -7.07
CA VAL A 37 -24.66 7.81 -6.17
C VAL A 37 -24.94 9.12 -6.91
N SER A 38 -24.10 9.50 -7.88
CA SER A 38 -24.31 10.72 -8.68
C SER A 38 -25.66 10.71 -9.44
N LEU A 39 -26.11 9.53 -9.89
CA LEU A 39 -27.41 9.35 -10.57
C LEU A 39 -28.60 9.53 -9.62
N LEU A 40 -28.40 9.33 -8.32
CA LEU A 40 -29.42 9.42 -7.28
C LEU A 40 -29.36 10.77 -6.54
N ARG A 41 -28.36 11.60 -6.84
CA ARG A 41 -28.00 12.81 -6.09
C ARG A 41 -29.10 13.88 -6.16
N ASP A 42 -29.84 13.93 -7.25
CA ASP A 42 -31.01 14.82 -7.40
C ASP A 42 -32.13 14.51 -6.39
N ARG A 43 -32.13 13.31 -5.79
CA ARG A 43 -33.07 12.90 -4.73
C ARG A 43 -32.49 13.03 -3.32
N TRP A 44 -31.18 13.24 -3.18
CA TRP A 44 -30.51 13.39 -1.89
C TRP A 44 -30.46 14.86 -1.48
N THR A 45 -31.46 15.31 -0.73
CA THR A 45 -31.46 16.67 -0.17
C THR A 45 -30.86 16.70 1.23
N GLY A 46 -30.19 17.79 1.57
CA GLY A 46 -29.81 18.11 2.96
C GLY A 46 -28.64 17.29 3.52
N ALA A 47 -28.89 16.56 4.62
CA ALA A 47 -27.84 15.95 5.43
C ALA A 47 -27.19 14.73 4.76
N ALA A 48 -27.96 13.89 4.06
CA ALA A 48 -27.45 12.66 3.45
C ALA A 48 -26.34 12.91 2.41
N ALA A 49 -26.53 13.90 1.53
CA ALA A 49 -25.52 14.28 0.54
C ALA A 49 -24.22 14.77 1.20
N ARG A 50 -24.32 15.51 2.30
CA ARG A 50 -23.15 16.02 3.04
C ARG A 50 -22.41 14.91 3.77
N GLU A 51 -23.12 13.99 4.41
CA GLU A 51 -22.49 12.85 5.09
C GLU A 51 -21.79 11.92 4.08
N TYR A 52 -22.40 11.69 2.92
CA TYR A 52 -21.75 10.93 1.85
C TYR A 52 -20.49 11.60 1.34
N GLN A 53 -20.51 12.91 1.06
CA GLN A 53 -19.32 13.65 0.65
C GLN A 53 -18.18 13.56 1.68
N ARG A 54 -18.51 13.63 2.98
CA ARG A 54 -17.51 13.44 4.05
C ARG A 54 -16.97 12.01 4.06
N ALA A 55 -17.82 11.01 3.95
CA ALA A 55 -17.41 9.61 3.91
C ALA A 55 -16.51 9.33 2.70
N GLN A 56 -16.90 9.82 1.51
CA GLN A 56 -16.12 9.69 0.28
C GLN A 56 -14.73 10.33 0.42
N ALA A 57 -14.65 11.53 0.97
CA ALA A 57 -13.37 12.21 1.21
C ALA A 57 -12.49 11.44 2.20
N LEU A 58 -13.09 10.93 3.28
CA LEU A 58 -12.38 10.12 4.28
C LEU A 58 -11.82 8.83 3.68
N TRP A 59 -12.62 8.09 2.91
CA TRP A 59 -12.18 6.85 2.29
C TRP A 59 -11.03 7.07 1.31
N ARG A 60 -11.13 8.10 0.47
CA ARG A 60 -10.02 8.48 -0.44
C ARG A 60 -8.74 8.80 0.33
N SER A 61 -8.86 9.64 1.36
CA SER A 61 -7.72 9.99 2.22
C SER A 61 -7.05 8.77 2.85
N GLN A 62 -7.83 7.79 3.31
CA GLN A 62 -7.29 6.57 3.92
C GLN A 62 -6.61 5.66 2.89
N LEU A 63 -7.16 5.55 1.67
CA LEU A 63 -6.53 4.77 0.59
C LEU A 63 -5.21 5.40 0.15
N ASP A 64 -5.16 6.72 0.02
CA ASP A 64 -3.93 7.46 -0.29
C ASP A 64 -2.85 7.21 0.78
N GLU A 65 -3.24 7.25 2.06
CA GLU A 65 -2.33 6.99 3.18
C GLU A 65 -1.80 5.55 3.16
N MET A 66 -2.67 4.56 2.93
CA MET A 66 -2.28 3.15 2.81
C MET A 66 -1.33 2.94 1.63
N SER A 67 -1.62 3.55 0.48
CA SER A 67 -0.76 3.48 -0.71
C SER A 67 0.63 4.04 -0.42
N ALA A 68 0.70 5.20 0.26
CA ALA A 68 1.95 5.81 0.66
C ALA A 68 2.73 4.97 1.67
N LEU A 69 2.06 4.36 2.65
CA LEU A 69 2.67 3.44 3.61
C LEU A 69 3.30 2.22 2.92
N LEU A 70 2.58 1.59 1.99
CA LEU A 70 3.09 0.44 1.24
C LEU A 70 4.29 0.80 0.36
N ALA A 71 4.28 1.98 -0.25
CA ALA A 71 5.44 2.48 -1.00
C ALA A 71 6.67 2.62 -0.10
N ARG A 72 6.54 3.24 1.08
CA ARG A 72 7.63 3.37 2.05
C ARG A 72 8.15 2.00 2.52
N HIS A 73 7.26 1.05 2.78
CA HIS A 73 7.65 -0.30 3.17
C HIS A 73 8.43 -1.03 2.07
N ARG A 74 8.00 -0.87 0.80
CA ARG A 74 8.72 -1.44 -0.34
C ARG A 74 10.15 -0.90 -0.43
N ASP A 75 10.31 0.41 -0.31
CA ASP A 75 11.62 1.06 -0.38
C ASP A 75 12.53 0.62 0.78
N SER A 76 11.97 0.45 1.97
CA SER A 76 12.69 -0.09 3.13
C SER A 76 13.16 -1.53 2.89
N VAL A 77 12.32 -2.40 2.32
CA VAL A 77 12.69 -3.79 1.99
C VAL A 77 13.81 -3.83 0.94
N ILE A 78 13.72 -3.00 -0.10
CA ILE A 78 14.77 -2.90 -1.14
C ILE A 78 16.09 -2.41 -0.53
N THR A 79 16.04 -1.34 0.27
CA THR A 79 17.22 -0.78 0.94
C THR A 79 17.89 -1.83 1.84
N SER A 80 17.09 -2.57 2.61
CA SER A 80 17.58 -3.66 3.46
C SER A 80 18.28 -4.74 2.64
N GLN A 81 17.72 -5.12 1.48
CA GLN A 81 18.32 -6.11 0.57
C GLN A 81 19.70 -5.68 0.07
N GLU A 82 19.85 -4.42 -0.33
CA GLU A 82 21.12 -3.87 -0.82
C GLU A 82 22.19 -3.88 0.28
N LEU A 83 21.81 -3.47 1.49
CA LEU A 83 22.70 -3.49 2.67
C LEU A 83 23.18 -4.91 2.99
N PHE A 84 22.27 -5.90 3.01
CA PHE A 84 22.63 -7.30 3.27
C PHE A 84 23.57 -7.86 2.19
N ARG A 85 23.29 -7.60 0.91
CA ARG A 85 24.16 -8.03 -0.20
C ARG A 85 25.56 -7.40 -0.11
N GLY A 86 25.63 -6.10 0.20
CA GLY A 86 26.89 -5.39 0.38
C GLY A 86 27.70 -5.94 1.55
N ALA A 87 27.06 -6.21 2.69
CA ALA A 87 27.72 -6.82 3.85
C ALA A 87 28.25 -8.23 3.53
N ALA A 88 27.46 -9.05 2.84
CA ALA A 88 27.87 -10.40 2.43
C ALA A 88 29.02 -10.40 1.40
N ALA A 89 29.08 -9.41 0.51
CA ALA A 89 30.20 -9.22 -0.42
C ALA A 89 31.48 -8.83 0.31
N ARG A 90 31.43 -7.80 1.17
CA ARG A 90 32.58 -7.35 1.97
C ARG A 90 33.12 -8.44 2.89
N ASN A 91 32.24 -9.23 3.51
CA ASN A 91 32.68 -10.34 4.34
C ASN A 91 33.47 -11.36 3.50
N ARG A 92 33.00 -11.71 2.29
CA ARG A 92 33.74 -12.62 1.41
C ARG A 92 35.12 -12.10 1.00
N GLU A 93 35.26 -10.80 0.77
CA GLU A 93 36.54 -10.17 0.42
C GLU A 93 37.55 -10.20 1.58
N ILE A 94 37.09 -10.08 2.83
CA ILE A 94 37.97 -10.09 4.01
C ILE A 94 38.51 -11.50 4.30
N TRP A 95 37.73 -12.53 3.99
CA TRP A 95 38.04 -13.92 4.32
C TRP A 95 38.51 -14.76 3.12
N SER A 96 38.83 -14.15 1.97
CA SER A 96 39.51 -14.79 0.83
C SER A 96 40.99 -14.49 0.84
#